data_AF-A0A7Y4JNE9-F1
#
_entry.id   AF-A0A7Y4JNE9-F1
#
_cell.length_a   1.000
_cell.length_b   1.000
_cell.length_c   1.000
_cell.angle_alpha   90.00
_cell.angle_beta   90.00
_cell.angle_gamma   90.00
#
_symmetry.space_group_name_H-M   'P 1'
#
loop_
_entity.id
_entity.type
_entity.pdbx_description
1 polymer ?
#
loop_
_entity_poly.entity_id
_entity_poly.type
_entity_poly.pdbx_seq_one_letter_code
_entity_poly.pdbx_strand_id
1 'polypeptide(L)'
;MSCHTVSPELVAYHFGTLDLEARKAVEDHLPDCGRCLREYIALKRDLETSEEGPLPSPRARERLRLAVAREVRPQATTRTWSRWERPLALGGALAALAAAMLVTYGASVRDEVPPWALSRVEQDHAEGR
;
A
#
# COMPACT_ATOMS: atom_id res chain seq x y z
N MET A 1 -11.68 30.95 -9.76
CA MET A 1 -10.53 30.50 -8.95
C MET A 1 -9.84 31.70 -8.30
N SER A 2 -9.17 31.51 -7.15
CA SER A 2 -8.43 32.58 -6.49
C SER A 2 -6.95 32.58 -6.88
N CYS A 3 -6.36 33.76 -6.81
CA CYS A 3 -4.93 34.02 -6.94
C CYS A 3 -4.03 33.12 -6.05
N HIS A 4 -4.49 32.77 -4.84
CA HIS A 4 -3.75 31.91 -3.91
C HIS A 4 -3.77 30.44 -4.29
N THR A 5 -4.76 30.02 -5.09
CA THR A 5 -4.90 28.64 -5.56
C THR A 5 -4.09 28.43 -6.84
N VAL A 6 -4.09 29.40 -7.76
CA VAL A 6 -3.41 29.26 -9.07
C VAL A 6 -1.89 29.41 -8.97
N SER A 7 -1.39 30.34 -8.15
CA SER A 7 0.05 30.61 -8.03
C SER A 7 0.91 29.36 -7.73
N PRO A 8 0.56 28.48 -6.75
CA PRO A 8 1.34 27.26 -6.49
C PRO A 8 1.23 26.21 -7.62
N GLU A 9 0.16 26.25 -8.42
CA GLU A 9 -0.08 25.28 -9.50
C GLU A 9 0.68 25.61 -10.80
N LEU A 10 1.21 26.84 -10.96
CA LEU A 10 1.87 27.30 -12.18
C LEU A 10 3.06 26.42 -12.61
N VAL A 11 3.80 25.86 -11.65
CA VAL A 11 4.92 24.95 -11.92
C VAL A 11 4.41 23.63 -12.49
N ALA A 12 3.39 23.03 -11.86
CA ALA A 12 2.77 21.80 -12.33
C ALA A 12 2.05 21.99 -13.68
N TYR A 13 1.46 23.16 -13.90
CA TYR A 13 0.89 23.57 -15.17
C TYR A 13 1.95 23.60 -16.28
N HIS A 14 3.09 24.26 -16.04
CA HIS A 14 4.20 24.33 -16.99
C HIS A 14 4.71 22.94 -17.41
N PHE A 15 4.87 22.03 -16.45
CA PHE A 15 5.34 20.67 -16.70
C PHE A 15 4.23 19.70 -17.14
N GLY A 16 2.98 20.15 -17.25
CA GLY A 16 1.85 19.34 -17.68
C GLY A 16 1.44 18.24 -16.70
N THR A 17 1.78 18.36 -15.42
CA THR A 17 1.52 17.33 -14.39
C THR A 17 0.20 17.51 -13.64
N LEU A 18 -0.52 18.62 -13.88
CA LEU A 18 -1.87 18.83 -13.36
C LEU A 18 -2.88 17.85 -13.98
N ASP A 19 -3.90 17.50 -13.20
CA ASP A 19 -5.10 16.85 -13.72
C ASP A 19 -5.91 17.81 -14.63
N LEU A 20 -6.92 17.26 -15.31
CA LEU A 20 -7.70 17.99 -16.31
C LEU A 20 -8.50 19.16 -15.70
N GLU A 21 -9.00 19.00 -14.48
CA GLU A 21 -9.83 20.02 -13.82
C GLU A 21 -8.97 21.19 -13.37
N ALA A 22 -7.86 20.91 -12.69
CA ALA A 22 -6.89 21.91 -12.26
C ALA A 22 -6.27 22.65 -13.46
N ARG A 23 -5.91 21.93 -14.52
CA ARG A 23 -5.40 22.54 -15.76
C ARG A 23 -6.41 23.53 -16.32
N LYS A 24 -7.67 23.11 -16.49
CA LYS A 24 -8.72 23.99 -17.01
C LYS A 24 -8.91 25.23 -16.13
N ALA A 25 -8.89 25.05 -14.82
CA ALA A 25 -9.09 26.15 -13.89
C ALA A 25 -7.94 27.19 -13.93
N VAL A 26 -6.71 26.76 -14.19
CA VAL A 26 -5.57 27.64 -14.49
C VAL A 26 -5.73 28.34 -15.84
N GLU A 27 -6.10 27.61 -16.89
CA GLU A 27 -6.33 28.14 -18.24
C GLU A 27 -7.45 29.20 -18.27
N ASP A 28 -8.52 28.99 -17.52
CA ASP A 28 -9.62 29.95 -17.37
C ASP A 28 -9.19 31.19 -16.56
N HIS A 29 -8.22 31.06 -15.63
CA HIS A 29 -7.80 32.18 -14.76
C HIS A 29 -6.74 33.09 -15.38
N LEU A 30 -5.78 32.53 -16.14
CA LEU A 30 -4.63 33.29 -16.66
C LEU A 30 -5.01 34.50 -17.56
N PRO A 31 -6.01 34.41 -18.46
CA PRO A 31 -6.41 35.53 -19.30
C PRO A 31 -6.93 36.74 -18.51
N ASP A 32 -7.63 36.48 -17.41
CA ASP A 32 -8.31 37.51 -16.62
C ASP A 32 -7.45 38.05 -15.47
N CYS A 33 -6.33 37.39 -15.15
CA CYS A 33 -5.48 37.75 -14.03
C CYS A 33 -4.05 38.09 -14.46
N GLY A 34 -3.80 39.38 -14.70
CA GLY A 34 -2.48 39.88 -15.10
C GLY A 34 -1.36 39.61 -14.09
N ARG A 35 -1.68 39.43 -12.79
CA ARG A 35 -0.68 39.06 -11.77
C ARG A 35 -0.17 37.63 -12.00
N CYS A 36 -1.08 36.66 -12.06
CA CYS A 36 -0.74 35.26 -12.29
C CYS A 36 -0.10 35.04 -13.67
N LEU A 37 -0.54 35.78 -14.69
CA LEU A 37 0.08 35.73 -16.01
C LEU A 37 1.54 36.21 -15.99
N ARG A 38 1.84 37.32 -15.30
CA ARG A 38 3.22 37.80 -15.15
C ARG A 38 4.09 36.81 -14.36
N GLU A 39 3.56 36.24 -13.29
CA GLU A 39 4.24 35.18 -12.53
C GLU A 39 4.56 33.98 -13.42
N TYR A 40 3.61 33.53 -14.23
CA TYR A 40 3.82 32.43 -15.16
C TYR A 40 4.87 32.73 -16.24
N ILE A 41 4.84 33.94 -16.83
CA ILE A 41 5.84 34.35 -17.84
C ILE A 41 7.24 34.44 -17.20
N ALA A 42 7.35 34.95 -15.98
CA ALA A 42 8.62 35.00 -15.26
C ALA A 42 9.17 33.59 -15.01
N LEU A 43 8.33 32.69 -14.49
CA LEU A 43 8.67 31.28 -14.29
C LEU A 43 9.16 30.63 -15.59
N LYS A 44 8.43 30.81 -16.69
CA LYS A 44 8.80 30.26 -17.99
C LYS A 44 10.18 30.77 -18.45
N ARG A 45 10.43 32.07 -18.35
CA ARG A 45 11.72 32.68 -18.73
C ARG A 45 12.87 32.15 -17.88
N ASP A 46 12.67 32.04 -16.57
CA ASP A 46 13.70 31.52 -15.67
C ASP A 46 14.08 30.09 -16.04
N LEU A 47 13.11 29.25 -16.42
CA LEU A 47 13.38 27.89 -16.87
C LEU A 47 14.12 27.85 -18.21
N GLU A 48 13.68 28.63 -19.20
CA GLU A 48 14.29 28.69 -20.54
C GLU A 48 15.71 29.28 -20.54
N THR A 49 16.00 30.23 -19.66
CA THR A 49 17.31 30.91 -19.59
C THR A 49 18.27 30.29 -18.58
N SER A 50 17.80 29.36 -17.75
CA SER A 50 18.64 28.71 -16.73
C SER A 50 19.83 27.92 -17.29
N GLU A 51 19.76 27.49 -18.56
CA GLU A 51 20.85 26.77 -19.23
C GLU A 51 22.08 27.66 -19.49
N GLU A 52 21.91 28.98 -19.52
CA GLU A 52 23.00 29.95 -19.72
C GLU A 52 23.76 30.26 -18.42
N GLY A 53 23.30 29.75 -17.29
CA GLY A 53 23.87 29.99 -15.97
C GLY A 53 25.15 29.18 -15.69
N PRO A 54 26.02 29.64 -14.77
CA PRO A 54 27.18 28.88 -14.35
C PRO A 54 26.76 27.55 -13.72
N LEU A 55 27.43 26.46 -14.10
CA LEU A 55 27.11 25.13 -13.56
C LEU A 55 27.26 25.13 -12.03
N PRO A 56 26.31 24.53 -11.28
CA PRO A 56 26.40 24.45 -9.84
C PRO A 56 27.61 23.63 -9.42
N SER A 57 28.33 24.11 -8.39
CA SER A 57 29.53 23.45 -7.87
C SER A 57 29.23 22.03 -7.39
N PRO A 58 30.23 21.11 -7.37
CA PRO A 58 30.04 19.75 -6.89
C PRO A 58 29.44 19.68 -5.48
N ARG A 59 29.87 20.59 -4.58
CA ARG A 59 29.35 20.69 -3.21
C ARG A 59 27.88 21.10 -3.16
N ALA A 60 27.45 22.02 -4.03
CA ALA A 60 26.05 22.44 -4.12
C ALA A 60 25.17 21.29 -4.63
N ARG A 61 25.65 20.52 -5.62
CA ARG A 61 24.95 19.34 -6.14
C ARG A 61 24.80 18.26 -5.08
N GLU A 62 25.86 17.97 -4.33
CA GLU A 62 25.81 16.96 -3.27
C GLU A 62 24.83 17.35 -2.15
N ARG A 63 24.87 18.62 -1.72
CA ARG A 63 23.91 19.15 -0.74
C ARG A 63 22.47 19.01 -1.23
N LEU A 64 22.20 19.30 -2.50
CA LEU A 64 20.87 19.15 -3.10
C LEU A 64 20.43 17.69 -3.12
N ARG A 65 21.30 16.77 -3.56
CA ARG A 65 21.00 15.33 -3.57
C ARG A 65 20.64 14.81 -2.18
N LEU A 66 21.40 15.22 -1.16
CA LEU A 66 21.09 14.86 0.23
C LEU A 66 19.76 15.43 0.71
N ALA A 67 19.41 16.66 0.31
CA ALA A 67 18.12 17.26 0.65
C ALA A 67 16.96 16.52 -0.02
N VAL A 68 17.06 16.25 -1.33
CA VAL A 68 16.06 15.48 -2.09
C VAL A 68 15.92 14.08 -1.52
N ALA A 69 17.02 13.40 -1.19
CA ALA A 69 16.97 12.06 -0.60
C ALA A 69 16.28 12.02 0.77
N ARG A 70 16.24 13.13 1.52
CA ARG A 70 15.49 13.22 2.78
C ARG A 70 13.99 13.41 2.53
N GLU A 71 13.65 14.24 1.55
CA GLU A 71 12.25 14.58 1.22
C GLU A 71 11.54 13.45 0.47
N VAL A 72 12.21 12.87 -0.52
CA VAL A 72 11.67 11.83 -1.41
C VAL A 72 11.81 10.45 -0.81
N ARG A 73 12.51 10.31 0.33
CA ARG A 73 12.58 9.01 1.02
C ARG A 73 11.14 8.56 1.28
N PRO A 74 10.68 7.45 0.66
CA PRO A 74 9.37 6.95 0.96
C PRO A 74 9.34 6.75 2.47
N GLN A 75 8.37 7.39 3.14
CA GLN A 75 7.96 6.93 4.45
C GLN A 75 7.65 5.47 4.23
N ALA A 76 8.56 4.59 4.64
CA ALA A 76 8.33 3.18 4.58
C ALA A 76 7.15 2.95 5.52
N THR A 77 5.95 3.00 4.98
CA THR A 77 4.74 2.42 5.54
C THR A 77 4.85 0.91 5.43
N THR A 78 6.04 0.35 5.69
CA THR A 78 6.12 -0.98 6.23
C THR A 78 5.70 -0.83 7.67
N ARG A 79 4.37 -0.83 7.86
CA ARG A 79 3.72 -1.44 9.03
C ARG A 79 4.68 -2.51 9.49
N THR A 80 5.36 -2.24 10.60
CA THR A 80 6.35 -3.10 11.23
C THR A 80 5.60 -4.32 11.72
N TRP A 81 5.13 -5.12 10.78
CA TRP A 81 4.60 -6.43 11.03
C TRP A 81 5.81 -7.20 11.50
N SER A 82 5.87 -7.32 12.82
CA SER A 82 7.10 -7.57 13.53
C SER A 82 7.70 -8.83 12.97
N ARG A 83 9.03 -8.91 12.84
CA ARG A 83 9.72 -10.11 12.36
C ARG A 83 9.35 -11.39 13.15
N TRP A 84 8.67 -11.22 14.28
CA TRP A 84 8.14 -12.25 15.17
C TRP A 84 6.73 -12.75 14.80
N GLU A 85 5.94 -12.00 14.02
CA GLU A 85 4.60 -12.45 13.61
C GLU A 85 4.63 -13.49 12.49
N ARG A 86 5.66 -13.50 11.65
CA ARG A 86 5.85 -14.55 10.63
C ARG A 86 6.06 -15.96 11.22
N PRO A 87 6.96 -16.18 12.19
CA PRO A 87 7.07 -17.50 12.82
C PRO A 87 5.81 -17.87 13.61
N LEU A 88 5.12 -16.91 14.23
CA LEU A 88 3.84 -17.16 14.93
C LEU A 88 2.72 -17.56 13.97
N ALA A 89 2.61 -16.91 12.81
CA ALA A 89 1.61 -17.25 11.80
C ALA A 89 1.83 -18.66 11.22
N LEU A 90 3.09 -19.02 10.94
CA LEU A 90 3.44 -20.37 10.48
C LEU A 90 3.17 -21.43 11.56
N GLY A 91 3.53 -21.15 12.81
CA GLY A 91 3.24 -22.03 13.95
C GLY A 91 1.75 -22.22 14.17
N GLY A 92 0.96 -21.14 14.09
CA GLY A 92 -0.50 -21.19 14.22
C GLY A 92 -1.17 -22.01 13.12
N ALA A 93 -0.74 -21.85 11.87
CA ALA A 93 -1.27 -22.65 10.75
C ALA A 93 -0.98 -24.14 10.92
N LEU A 94 0.24 -24.50 11.35
CA LEU A 94 0.64 -25.89 11.60
C LEU A 94 -0.16 -26.51 12.75
N ALA A 95 -0.35 -25.76 13.84
CA ALA A 95 -1.14 -26.21 14.98
C ALA A 95 -2.62 -26.43 14.60
N ALA A 96 -3.20 -25.55 13.79
CA ALA A 96 -4.57 -25.68 13.31
C ALA A 96 -4.75 -26.93 12.43
N LEU A 97 -3.81 -27.21 11.52
CA LEU A 97 -3.83 -28.41 10.70
C LEU A 97 -3.70 -29.69 11.55
N ALA A 98 -2.79 -29.70 12.52
CA ALA A 98 -2.62 -30.84 13.43
C ALA A 98 -3.88 -31.09 14.28
N ALA A 99 -4.50 -30.04 14.80
CA ALA A 99 -5.75 -30.13 15.56
C ALA A 99 -6.90 -30.67 14.70
N ALA A 100 -7.04 -30.17 13.47
CA ALA A 100 -8.04 -30.67 12.53
C ALA A 100 -7.85 -32.17 12.24
N MET A 101 -6.60 -32.59 12.00
CA MET A 101 -6.24 -33.98 11.74
C MET A 101 -6.56 -34.89 12.94
N LEU A 102 -6.28 -34.43 14.16
CA LEU A 102 -6.58 -35.14 15.40
C LEU A 102 -8.09 -35.31 15.62
N VAL A 103 -8.87 -34.26 15.35
CA VAL A 103 -10.34 -34.27 15.44
C VAL A 103 -10.92 -35.25 14.43
N THR A 104 -10.47 -35.22 13.18
CA THR A 104 -10.93 -36.15 12.15
C THR A 104 -10.57 -37.59 12.49
N TYR A 105 -9.35 -37.84 12.97
CA TYR A 105 -8.92 -39.17 13.36
C TYR A 105 -9.72 -39.71 14.55
N GLY A 106 -9.95 -38.88 15.57
CA GLY A 106 -10.78 -39.26 16.73
C GLY A 106 -12.24 -39.51 16.37
N ALA A 107 -12.79 -38.82 15.37
CA ALA A 107 -14.12 -39.11 14.84
C ALA A 107 -14.15 -40.46 14.10
N SER A 108 -13.17 -40.74 13.24
CA SER A 108 -13.11 -42.01 12.50
C SER A 108 -12.94 -43.24 13.40
N VAL A 109 -12.17 -43.14 14.48
CA VAL A 109 -11.99 -44.27 15.43
C VAL A 109 -13.28 -44.57 16.22
N ARG A 110 -14.17 -43.58 16.38
CA ARG A 110 -15.45 -43.80 17.08
C ARG A 110 -16.49 -44.52 16.23
N ASP A 111 -16.39 -44.41 14.91
CA ASP A 111 -17.30 -45.09 13.97
C ASP A 111 -16.95 -46.59 13.78
N GLU A 112 -15.79 -47.04 14.25
CA GLU A 112 -15.38 -48.46 14.20
C GLU A 112 -16.00 -49.35 15.28
N VAL A 113 -16.98 -48.86 16.05
CA VAL A 113 -17.84 -49.73 16.88
C VAL A 113 -19.09 -50.07 16.07
N PRO A 114 -19.11 -51.17 15.30
CA PRO A 114 -20.25 -51.48 14.47
C PRO A 114 -21.47 -51.82 15.35
N PRO A 115 -22.67 -51.31 15.01
CA PRO A 115 -23.87 -51.48 15.82
C PRO A 115 -24.33 -52.94 16.00
N TRP A 116 -23.86 -53.87 15.16
CA TRP A 116 -24.17 -55.30 15.28
C TRP A 116 -23.42 -56.01 16.42
N ALA A 117 -22.40 -55.40 17.02
CA ALA A 117 -21.69 -55.98 18.15
C ALA A 117 -22.57 -56.09 19.41
N LEU A 118 -23.61 -55.25 19.53
CA LEU A 118 -24.55 -55.29 20.65
C LEU A 118 -25.67 -56.33 20.45
N SER A 119 -26.06 -56.66 19.22
CA SER A 119 -27.16 -57.62 18.97
C SER A 119 -26.76 -59.07 19.21
N ARG A 120 -25.46 -59.41 19.14
CA ARG A 120 -24.98 -60.79 19.36
C ARG A 120 -25.00 -61.20 20.83
N VAL A 121 -24.81 -60.25 21.75
CA VAL A 121 -24.90 -60.49 23.21
C VAL A 121 -26.35 -60.75 23.64
N GLU A 122 -27.33 -60.15 22.97
CA GLU A 122 -28.74 -60.32 23.30
C GLU A 122 -29.33 -61.62 22.72
N GLN A 123 -28.80 -62.12 21.59
CA GLN A 123 -29.17 -63.42 21.03
C GLN A 123 -28.65 -64.61 21.85
N ASP A 124 -27.41 -64.56 22.37
CA ASP A 124 -26.86 -65.63 23.21
C ASP A 124 -27.62 -65.81 24.54
N HIS A 125 -28.32 -64.77 25.01
CA HIS A 125 -29.17 -64.86 26.20
C HIS A 125 -30.57 -65.43 25.93
N ALA A 126 -31.02 -65.47 24.67
CA ALA A 126 -32.36 -65.94 24.30
C ALA A 126 -32.42 -67.45 23.96
N GLU A 127 -31.32 -68.05 23.50
CA GLU A 127 -31.27 -69.48 23.12
C GLU A 127 -30.82 -70.41 24.27
N GLY A 128 -30.41 -69.87 25.42
CA GLY A 128 -29.92 -70.60 26.59
C GLY A 128 -30.94 -70.83 27.71
N ARG A 129 -32.22 -71.11 27.41
CA ARG A 129 -33.21 -71.49 28.45
C ARG A 129 -34.19 -72.55 27.99
#